data_AF-A0A1C1CAI9-F1
#
_entry.id   AF-A0A1C1CAI9-F1
#
_cell.length_a   1.000
_cell.length_b   1.000
_cell.length_c   1.000
_cell.angle_alpha   90.00
_cell.angle_beta   90.00
_cell.angle_gamma   90.00
#
_symmetry.space_group_name_H-M   'P 1'
#
loop_
_entity.id
_entity.type
_entity.pdbx_description
1 polymer ?
#
loop_
_entity_poly.entity_id
_entity_poly.type
_entity_poly.pdbx_seq_one_letter_code
_entity_poly.pdbx_strand_id
1 'polypeptide(L)'
;MATKSLESIYGEHLGALQALCASHFPIPPPGLERIQTAILPFTEGSALQSAEERAAIATLATEDSGLIVLGIVGAICHHFGEERFLGPFIQYLRELPGQHNVSEQNYDWEELRPLFKNILSRSEYAACSNAIKQATEGHGGEDATLVHGQPALVVDALQCMIRQQQGERQRVSMYMGADAAFITAMSVWLFDLDVVLLAGQGTMVYSSKGSSVDEAQVTVWLSNPGQPCN
;
A
#
# COMPACT_ATOMS: atom_id res chain seq x y z
N MET A 1 -26.70 -24.49 -7.94
CA MET A 1 -25.72 -23.55 -8.55
C MET A 1 -24.40 -24.28 -8.62
N ALA A 2 -23.74 -24.32 -9.77
CA ALA A 2 -22.39 -24.87 -9.85
C ALA A 2 -21.46 -23.90 -9.11
N THR A 3 -20.84 -24.33 -8.02
CA THR A 3 -19.73 -23.60 -7.40
C THR A 3 -18.62 -23.54 -8.45
N LYS A 4 -18.27 -22.34 -8.92
CA LYS A 4 -17.05 -22.17 -9.74
C LYS A 4 -15.88 -22.78 -8.95
N SER A 5 -14.98 -23.50 -9.61
CA SER A 5 -13.75 -23.93 -8.94
C SER A 5 -12.98 -22.69 -8.48
N LEU A 6 -12.31 -22.75 -7.33
CA LEU A 6 -11.50 -21.63 -6.83
C LEU A 6 -10.39 -21.23 -7.82
N GLU A 7 -9.86 -22.19 -8.60
CA GLU A 7 -8.97 -21.92 -9.73
C GLU A 7 -9.61 -21.01 -10.81
N SER A 8 -10.89 -21.22 -11.10
CA SER A 8 -11.67 -20.36 -12.01
C SER A 8 -11.99 -19.01 -11.39
N ILE A 9 -12.19 -18.94 -10.07
CA ILE A 9 -12.47 -17.70 -9.35
C ILE A 9 -11.26 -16.79 -9.37
N TYR A 10 -10.09 -17.27 -8.90
CA TYR A 10 -8.90 -16.44 -8.90
C TYR A 10 -8.41 -16.15 -10.32
N GLY A 11 -8.39 -17.13 -11.23
CA GLY A 11 -7.84 -16.93 -12.57
C GLY A 11 -8.40 -15.73 -13.33
N GLU A 12 -9.73 -15.52 -13.30
CA GLU A 12 -10.38 -14.37 -13.94
C GLU A 12 -10.02 -13.04 -13.23
N HIS A 13 -10.02 -13.04 -11.90
CA HIS A 13 -9.83 -11.83 -11.10
C HIS A 13 -8.37 -11.38 -10.97
N LEU A 14 -7.41 -12.32 -10.94
CA LEU A 14 -5.99 -12.02 -10.77
C LEU A 14 -5.44 -11.21 -11.95
N GLY A 15 -5.72 -11.66 -13.18
CA GLY A 15 -5.26 -10.95 -14.38
C GLY A 15 -5.85 -9.54 -14.49
N ALA A 16 -7.12 -9.37 -14.13
CA ALA A 16 -7.77 -8.06 -14.09
C ALA A 16 -7.14 -7.15 -13.02
N LEU A 17 -6.88 -7.68 -11.82
CA LEU A 17 -6.28 -6.94 -10.71
C LEU A 17 -4.83 -6.54 -11.02
N GLN A 18 -4.04 -7.43 -11.62
CA GLN A 18 -2.70 -7.12 -12.11
C GLN A 18 -2.73 -6.01 -13.15
N ALA A 19 -3.65 -6.08 -14.12
CA ALA A 19 -3.80 -5.05 -15.15
C ALA A 19 -4.18 -3.70 -14.52
N LEU A 20 -5.09 -3.69 -13.54
CA LEU A 20 -5.51 -2.49 -12.81
C LEU A 20 -4.37 -1.88 -11.97
N CYS A 21 -3.57 -2.69 -11.29
CA CYS A 21 -2.44 -2.17 -10.53
C CYS A 21 -1.31 -1.70 -11.45
N ALA A 22 -0.96 -2.47 -12.50
CA ALA A 22 0.11 -2.11 -13.43
C ALA A 22 -0.19 -0.81 -14.19
N SER A 23 -1.46 -0.51 -14.40
CA SER A 23 -1.86 0.69 -15.12
C SER A 23 -1.77 1.96 -14.26
N HIS A 24 -2.00 1.86 -12.94
CA HIS A 24 -1.85 2.96 -12.00
C HIS A 24 -0.46 3.05 -11.35
N PHE A 25 0.25 1.94 -11.28
CA PHE A 25 1.57 1.80 -10.69
C PHE A 25 2.51 1.09 -11.70
N PRO A 26 2.84 1.75 -12.83
CA PRO A 26 3.54 1.11 -13.95
C PRO A 26 5.00 0.80 -13.67
N ILE A 27 5.56 1.33 -12.58
CA ILE A 27 6.97 1.20 -12.26
C ILE A 27 7.10 0.34 -11.01
N PRO A 28 7.86 -0.77 -11.12
CA PRO A 28 8.28 -1.56 -9.99
C PRO A 28 8.95 -0.72 -8.90
N PRO A 29 8.44 -0.74 -7.65
CA PRO A 29 9.14 -0.13 -6.54
C PRO A 29 10.42 -0.93 -6.22
N PRO A 30 11.50 -0.30 -5.73
CA PRO A 30 12.77 -0.98 -5.47
C PRO A 30 12.65 -2.08 -4.41
N GLY A 31 11.65 -1.98 -3.52
CA GLY A 31 11.34 -2.99 -2.51
C GLY A 31 10.66 -4.27 -3.04
N LEU A 32 10.55 -4.50 -4.35
CA LEU A 32 9.93 -5.72 -4.90
C LEU A 32 10.55 -7.02 -4.37
N GLU A 33 11.88 -7.07 -4.23
CA GLU A 33 12.58 -8.25 -3.69
C GLU A 33 12.19 -8.53 -2.21
N ARG A 34 11.87 -7.49 -1.44
CA ARG A 34 11.38 -7.61 -0.06
C ARG A 34 9.99 -8.25 -0.03
N ILE A 35 9.15 -7.97 -1.04
CA ILE A 35 7.84 -8.64 -1.19
C ILE A 35 8.04 -10.11 -1.48
N GLN A 36 8.90 -10.47 -2.44
CA GLN A 36 9.19 -11.87 -2.75
C GLN A 36 9.64 -12.64 -1.49
N THR A 37 10.60 -12.07 -0.75
CA THR A 37 11.07 -12.68 0.51
C THR A 37 9.95 -12.81 1.54
N ALA A 38 9.08 -11.80 1.66
CA ALA A 38 7.97 -11.79 2.60
C ALA A 38 6.90 -12.87 2.31
N ILE A 39 6.69 -13.21 1.03
CA ILE A 39 5.63 -14.16 0.62
C ILE A 39 6.10 -15.62 0.55
N LEU A 40 7.40 -15.91 0.50
CA LEU A 40 7.94 -17.28 0.44
C LEU A 40 7.35 -18.24 1.49
N PRO A 41 7.18 -17.86 2.78
CA PRO A 41 6.59 -18.75 3.77
C PRO A 41 5.14 -19.16 3.47
N PHE A 42 4.42 -18.35 2.69
CA PHE A 42 3.04 -18.61 2.29
C PHE A 42 2.95 -19.49 1.05
N THR A 43 3.93 -19.44 0.15
CA THR A 43 3.99 -20.35 -1.01
C THR A 43 4.52 -21.73 -0.66
N GLU A 44 5.37 -21.85 0.37
CA GLU A 44 6.04 -23.10 0.75
C GLU A 44 5.42 -23.80 1.97
N GLY A 45 4.64 -23.10 2.79
CA GLY A 45 4.21 -23.58 4.11
C GLY A 45 2.73 -24.01 4.23
N SER A 46 2.44 -24.80 5.27
CA SER A 46 1.06 -25.09 5.74
C SER A 46 0.46 -23.95 6.58
N ALA A 47 1.17 -22.85 6.72
CA ALA A 47 0.81 -21.74 7.60
C ALA A 47 -0.29 -20.91 6.94
N LEU A 48 -1.53 -21.35 7.13
CA LEU A 48 -2.75 -20.55 6.89
C LEU A 48 -2.90 -20.08 5.44
N GLN A 49 -3.27 -21.00 4.55
CA GLN A 49 -3.94 -20.75 3.26
C GLN A 49 -4.34 -22.08 2.62
N SER A 50 -5.41 -22.12 1.81
CA SER A 50 -5.78 -23.29 1.01
C SER A 50 -4.72 -23.58 -0.07
N ALA A 51 -4.76 -24.75 -0.70
CA ALA A 51 -3.82 -25.06 -1.79
C ALA A 51 -4.01 -24.09 -2.97
N GLU A 52 -5.23 -23.65 -3.18
CA GLU A 52 -5.68 -22.75 -4.22
C GLU A 52 -5.21 -21.31 -3.96
N GLU A 53 -5.32 -20.83 -2.72
CA GLU A 53 -4.80 -19.52 -2.32
C GLU A 53 -3.27 -19.47 -2.50
N ARG A 54 -2.55 -20.54 -2.12
CA ARG A 54 -1.10 -20.63 -2.35
C ARG A 54 -0.75 -20.59 -3.83
N ALA A 55 -1.50 -21.30 -4.68
CA ALA A 55 -1.30 -21.28 -6.13
C ALA A 55 -1.58 -19.89 -6.73
N ALA A 56 -2.60 -19.19 -6.23
CA ALA A 56 -2.92 -17.81 -6.65
C ALA A 56 -1.81 -16.81 -6.26
N ILE A 57 -1.26 -16.90 -5.03
CA ILE A 57 -0.11 -16.07 -4.62
C ILE A 57 1.11 -16.39 -5.46
N ALA A 58 1.42 -17.67 -5.65
CA ALA A 58 2.54 -18.10 -6.49
C ALA A 58 2.39 -17.59 -7.92
N THR A 59 1.16 -17.54 -8.46
CA THR A 59 0.86 -17.00 -9.79
C THR A 59 1.14 -15.50 -9.85
N LEU A 60 0.62 -14.71 -8.88
CA LEU A 60 0.90 -13.28 -8.79
C LEU A 60 2.40 -13.00 -8.63
N ALA A 61 3.12 -13.84 -7.90
CA ALA A 61 4.54 -13.68 -7.64
C ALA A 61 5.44 -13.91 -8.87
N THR A 62 4.89 -14.38 -10.00
CA THR A 62 5.69 -14.62 -11.22
C THR A 62 6.01 -13.35 -12.01
N GLU A 63 5.31 -12.25 -11.75
CA GLU A 63 5.45 -10.98 -12.46
C GLU A 63 5.55 -9.80 -11.49
N ASP A 64 6.27 -8.75 -11.89
CA ASP A 64 6.37 -7.50 -11.13
C ASP A 64 4.99 -6.89 -10.85
N SER A 65 4.07 -6.97 -11.82
CA SER A 65 2.69 -6.49 -11.70
C SER A 65 1.96 -7.16 -10.53
N GLY A 66 2.13 -8.48 -10.37
CA GLY A 66 1.51 -9.23 -9.30
C GLY A 66 2.23 -9.04 -7.97
N LEU A 67 3.55 -8.83 -7.95
CA LEU A 67 4.25 -8.42 -6.74
C LEU A 67 3.80 -7.04 -6.25
N ILE A 68 3.57 -6.08 -7.15
CA ILE A 68 2.99 -4.77 -6.80
C ILE A 68 1.62 -4.95 -6.15
N VAL A 69 0.76 -5.80 -6.72
CA VAL A 69 -0.54 -6.16 -6.14
C VAL A 69 -0.33 -6.71 -4.72
N LEU A 70 0.48 -7.75 -4.56
CA LEU A 70 0.72 -8.39 -3.25
C LEU A 70 1.28 -7.40 -2.21
N GLY A 71 2.18 -6.50 -2.63
CA GLY A 71 2.77 -5.48 -1.78
C GLY A 71 1.77 -4.44 -1.32
N ILE A 72 1.10 -3.75 -2.26
CA ILE A 72 0.16 -2.66 -1.94
C ILE A 72 -1.07 -3.21 -1.21
N VAL A 73 -1.66 -4.27 -1.73
CA VAL A 73 -2.89 -4.86 -1.20
C VAL A 73 -2.63 -5.55 0.14
N GLY A 74 -1.51 -6.28 0.26
CA GLY A 74 -1.09 -6.86 1.53
C GLY A 74 -0.78 -5.81 2.60
N ALA A 75 -0.16 -4.69 2.20
CA ALA A 75 0.11 -3.56 3.09
C ALA A 75 -1.16 -2.88 3.58
N ILE A 76 -2.14 -2.69 2.67
CA ILE A 76 -3.47 -2.18 2.99
C ILE A 76 -4.17 -3.10 4.00
N CYS A 77 -4.23 -4.41 3.73
CA CYS A 77 -4.87 -5.39 4.61
C CYS A 77 -4.25 -5.37 6.01
N HIS A 78 -2.91 -5.30 6.08
CA HIS A 78 -2.20 -5.22 7.35
C HIS A 78 -2.48 -3.90 8.10
N HIS A 79 -2.58 -2.77 7.39
CA HIS A 79 -2.68 -1.46 8.02
C HIS A 79 -4.11 -1.07 8.41
N PHE A 80 -5.06 -1.15 7.48
CA PHE A 80 -6.44 -0.67 7.61
C PHE A 80 -7.43 -1.78 8.00
N GLY A 81 -7.01 -3.03 7.88
CA GLY A 81 -7.90 -4.18 7.96
C GLY A 81 -8.60 -4.46 6.63
N GLU A 82 -8.90 -5.75 6.42
CA GLU A 82 -9.45 -6.30 5.16
C GLU A 82 -10.81 -5.69 4.77
N GLU A 83 -11.71 -5.51 5.74
CA GLU A 83 -13.12 -5.22 5.44
C GLU A 83 -13.39 -3.77 5.02
N ARG A 84 -12.54 -2.82 5.43
CA ARG A 84 -12.92 -1.39 5.44
C ARG A 84 -12.37 -0.59 4.28
N PHE A 85 -11.18 -0.91 3.79
CA PHE A 85 -10.46 -0.01 2.89
C PHE A 85 -10.20 -0.60 1.51
N LEU A 86 -9.93 -1.89 1.42
CA LEU A 86 -9.45 -2.47 0.17
C LEU A 86 -10.50 -2.53 -0.94
N GLY A 87 -11.75 -2.89 -0.62
CA GLY A 87 -12.87 -2.79 -1.55
C GLY A 87 -13.02 -1.37 -2.12
N PRO A 88 -13.19 -0.34 -1.26
CA PRO A 88 -13.21 1.07 -1.69
C PRO A 88 -11.96 1.50 -2.48
N PHE A 89 -10.78 1.00 -2.14
CA PHE A 89 -9.54 1.28 -2.86
C PHE A 89 -9.55 0.72 -4.28
N ILE A 90 -9.90 -0.56 -4.45
CA ILE A 90 -10.02 -1.19 -5.78
C ILE A 90 -11.11 -0.50 -6.60
N GLN A 91 -12.25 -0.19 -5.96
CA GLN A 91 -13.33 0.56 -6.63
C GLN A 91 -12.85 1.92 -7.11
N TYR A 92 -12.14 2.67 -6.27
CA TYR A 92 -11.61 3.98 -6.64
C TYR A 92 -10.65 3.92 -7.82
N LEU A 93 -9.72 2.94 -7.85
CA LEU A 93 -8.83 2.75 -9.00
C LEU A 93 -9.61 2.55 -10.31
N ARG A 94 -10.70 1.76 -10.28
CA ARG A 94 -11.54 1.53 -11.47
C ARG A 94 -12.22 2.80 -11.98
N GLU A 95 -12.58 3.70 -11.08
CA GLU A 95 -13.31 4.93 -11.39
C GLU A 95 -12.38 6.05 -11.92
N LEU A 96 -11.06 5.90 -11.77
CA LEU A 96 -10.10 6.88 -12.27
C LEU A 96 -10.07 6.93 -13.82
N PRO A 97 -10.13 8.11 -14.43
CA PRO A 97 -9.99 8.26 -15.87
C PRO A 97 -8.59 7.83 -16.35
N GLY A 98 -8.50 6.96 -17.36
CA GLY A 98 -7.25 6.74 -18.09
C GLY A 98 -6.99 5.39 -18.74
N GLN A 99 -7.81 4.33 -18.59
CA GLN A 99 -7.38 2.98 -18.98
C GLN A 99 -8.50 2.14 -19.60
N HIS A 100 -8.40 1.88 -20.90
CA HIS A 100 -9.47 1.38 -21.77
C HIS A 100 -9.72 -0.13 -21.78
N ASN A 101 -9.02 -0.96 -20.98
CA ASN A 101 -9.08 -2.43 -21.18
C ASN A 101 -9.10 -3.29 -19.90
N VAL A 102 -9.19 -2.70 -18.70
CA VAL A 102 -9.52 -3.52 -17.53
C VAL A 102 -11.02 -3.81 -17.64
N SER A 103 -11.36 -5.08 -17.87
CA SER A 103 -12.75 -5.51 -18.01
C SER A 103 -13.63 -4.87 -16.94
N GLU A 104 -14.86 -4.50 -17.29
CA GLU A 104 -15.89 -4.04 -16.33
C GLU A 104 -16.24 -5.07 -15.25
N GLN A 105 -15.52 -6.21 -15.19
CA GLN A 105 -15.63 -7.24 -14.18
C GLN A 105 -15.83 -6.65 -12.79
N ASN A 106 -16.91 -7.12 -12.16
CA ASN A 106 -17.08 -6.96 -10.73
C ASN A 106 -16.04 -7.86 -10.06
N TYR A 107 -15.01 -7.24 -9.48
CA TYR A 107 -14.17 -7.93 -8.52
C TYR A 107 -15.05 -8.36 -7.35
N ASP A 108 -15.14 -9.66 -7.08
CA ASP A 108 -15.71 -10.09 -5.81
C ASP A 108 -14.63 -9.98 -4.74
N TRP A 109 -14.67 -8.87 -3.99
CA TRP A 109 -13.74 -8.65 -2.90
C TRP A 109 -13.83 -9.76 -1.85
N GLU A 110 -15.02 -10.31 -1.59
CA GLU A 110 -15.17 -11.39 -0.61
C GLU A 110 -14.41 -12.65 -1.03
N GLU A 111 -14.30 -12.90 -2.34
CA GLU A 111 -13.53 -14.01 -2.91
C GLU A 111 -12.01 -13.73 -2.95
N LEU A 112 -11.59 -12.49 -3.22
CA LEU A 112 -10.17 -12.09 -3.25
C LEU A 112 -9.56 -11.88 -1.86
N ARG A 113 -10.38 -11.53 -0.86
CA ARG A 113 -9.94 -11.18 0.48
C ARG A 113 -8.98 -12.18 1.13
N PRO A 114 -9.26 -13.49 1.12
CA PRO A 114 -8.38 -14.47 1.75
C PRO A 114 -6.94 -14.49 1.20
N LEU A 115 -6.75 -14.06 -0.05
CA LEU A 115 -5.45 -14.05 -0.72
C LEU A 115 -4.46 -13.11 -0.07
N PHE A 116 -4.93 -11.92 0.34
CA PHE A 116 -4.09 -10.85 0.89
C PHE A 116 -4.07 -10.83 2.41
N LYS A 117 -4.94 -11.64 3.02
CA LYS A 117 -4.99 -11.82 4.45
C LYS A 117 -3.64 -12.23 4.99
N ASN A 118 -3.12 -11.44 5.93
CA ASN A 118 -1.90 -11.72 6.68
C ASN A 118 -0.62 -11.89 5.85
N ILE A 119 -0.63 -11.65 4.54
CA ILE A 119 0.51 -11.96 3.67
C ILE A 119 1.79 -11.20 4.05
N LEU A 120 1.65 -9.96 4.54
CA LEU A 120 2.77 -9.18 5.07
C LEU A 120 2.85 -9.18 6.61
N SER A 121 1.95 -9.88 7.32
CA SER A 121 1.83 -9.81 8.78
C SER A 121 3.05 -10.30 9.56
N ARG A 122 3.88 -11.16 8.96
CA ARG A 122 5.11 -11.72 9.55
C ARG A 122 6.37 -11.23 8.86
N SER A 123 6.26 -10.18 8.04
CA SER A 123 7.36 -9.65 7.26
C SER A 123 8.03 -8.45 7.93
N GLU A 124 9.15 -8.01 7.38
CA GLU A 124 9.81 -6.75 7.77
C GLU A 124 8.88 -5.54 7.60
N TYR A 125 7.93 -5.58 6.67
CA TYR A 125 6.91 -4.54 6.55
C TYR A 125 6.09 -4.40 7.84
N ALA A 126 5.66 -5.52 8.45
CA ALA A 126 4.89 -5.46 9.69
C ALA A 126 5.70 -4.85 10.83
N ALA A 127 6.99 -5.18 10.93
CA ALA A 127 7.88 -4.57 11.91
C ALA A 127 8.05 -3.06 11.67
N CYS A 128 8.28 -2.66 10.42
CA CYS A 128 8.40 -1.26 10.00
C CYS A 128 7.11 -0.46 10.30
N SER A 129 5.97 -0.97 9.85
CA SER A 129 4.64 -0.41 10.07
C SER A 129 4.34 -0.23 11.57
N ASN A 130 4.62 -1.24 12.38
CA ASN A 130 4.39 -1.17 13.83
C ASN A 130 5.31 -0.15 14.52
N ALA A 131 6.59 -0.09 14.15
CA ALA A 131 7.51 0.89 14.73
C ALA A 131 7.09 2.33 14.40
N ILE A 132 6.62 2.59 13.18
CA ILE A 132 6.11 3.90 12.77
C ILE A 132 4.79 4.21 13.49
N LYS A 133 3.86 3.24 13.57
CA LYS A 133 2.61 3.41 14.35
C LYS A 133 2.91 3.80 15.80
N GLN A 134 3.83 3.10 16.46
CA GLN A 134 4.27 3.42 17.82
C GLN A 134 4.89 4.81 17.92
N ALA A 135 5.72 5.23 16.97
CA ALA A 135 6.28 6.58 16.95
C ALA A 135 5.20 7.67 16.83
N THR A 136 4.07 7.35 16.19
CA THR A 136 2.91 8.26 16.07
C THR A 136 1.95 8.22 17.25
N GLU A 137 2.07 7.25 18.17
CA GLU A 137 1.20 7.15 19.34
C GLU A 137 1.34 8.43 20.20
N GLY A 138 0.20 9.04 20.54
CA GLY A 138 0.15 10.30 21.29
C GLY A 138 0.44 11.57 20.47
N HIS A 139 0.86 11.45 19.21
CA HIS A 139 1.10 12.59 18.30
C HIS A 139 -0.04 12.84 17.31
N GLY A 140 -1.12 12.05 17.37
CA GLY A 140 -2.36 12.37 16.69
C GLY A 140 -2.89 13.69 17.21
N GLY A 141 -2.60 14.77 16.50
CA GLY A 141 -3.07 16.10 16.89
C GLY A 141 -4.59 16.14 16.90
N GLU A 142 -5.15 16.98 17.77
CA GLU A 142 -6.56 17.38 17.73
C GLU A 142 -6.97 17.86 16.32
N ASP A 143 -5.99 18.23 15.47
CA ASP A 143 -6.12 18.65 14.08
C ASP A 143 -5.82 17.55 13.03
N ALA A 144 -5.95 16.26 13.35
CA ALA A 144 -6.04 15.20 12.34
C ALA A 144 -7.38 15.33 11.57
N THR A 145 -7.50 16.39 10.78
CA THR A 145 -8.72 16.80 10.06
C THR A 145 -8.98 15.94 8.83
N LEU A 146 -7.97 15.23 8.33
CA LEU A 146 -8.13 14.29 7.22
C LEU A 146 -8.68 12.96 7.75
N VAL A 147 -9.72 12.46 7.09
CA VAL A 147 -10.39 11.21 7.44
C VAL A 147 -9.45 10.03 7.17
N HIS A 148 -9.38 9.09 8.10
CA HIS A 148 -8.64 7.85 7.93
C HIS A 148 -9.19 7.03 6.76
N GLY A 149 -8.31 6.44 5.96
CA GLY A 149 -8.68 5.54 4.89
C GLY A 149 -9.44 6.25 3.78
N GLN A 150 -8.87 7.32 3.21
CA GLN A 150 -9.36 7.91 1.95
C GLN A 150 -8.62 7.28 0.75
N PRO A 151 -9.30 6.48 -0.11
CA PRO A 151 -8.67 5.87 -1.29
C PRO A 151 -7.94 6.87 -2.20
N ALA A 152 -8.54 8.04 -2.44
CA ALA A 152 -7.96 9.08 -3.26
C ALA A 152 -6.59 9.56 -2.74
N LEU A 153 -6.51 9.90 -1.45
CA LEU A 153 -5.25 10.34 -0.84
C LEU A 153 -4.18 9.27 -0.90
N VAL A 154 -4.55 8.01 -0.66
CA VAL A 154 -3.60 6.89 -0.72
C VAL A 154 -3.09 6.68 -2.15
N VAL A 155 -3.97 6.69 -3.15
CA VAL A 155 -3.55 6.55 -4.55
C VAL A 155 -2.65 7.71 -4.99
N ASP A 156 -3.02 8.95 -4.66
CA ASP A 156 -2.22 10.13 -4.97
C ASP A 156 -0.83 10.06 -4.32
N ALA A 157 -0.75 9.62 -3.05
CA ALA A 157 0.51 9.44 -2.35
C ALA A 157 1.38 8.34 -2.98
N LEU A 158 0.80 7.20 -3.34
CA LEU A 158 1.49 6.11 -4.04
C LEU A 158 2.05 6.57 -5.39
N GLN A 159 1.27 7.29 -6.19
CA GLN A 159 1.72 7.87 -7.45
C GLN A 159 2.81 8.94 -7.24
N CYS A 160 2.71 9.73 -6.17
CA CYS A 160 3.74 10.71 -5.82
C CYS A 160 5.09 10.05 -5.52
N MET A 161 5.09 8.93 -4.79
CA MET A 161 6.30 8.16 -4.48
C MET A 161 6.93 7.53 -5.74
N ILE A 162 6.11 7.05 -6.68
CA ILE A 162 6.59 6.56 -7.98
C ILE A 162 7.30 7.68 -8.74
N ARG A 163 6.69 8.88 -8.84
CA ARG A 163 7.32 10.02 -9.50
C ARG A 163 8.60 10.48 -8.83
N GLN A 164 8.65 10.41 -7.49
CA GLN A 164 9.86 10.68 -6.72
C GLN A 164 10.97 9.67 -7.04
N GLN A 165 10.64 8.37 -7.12
CA GLN A 165 11.58 7.32 -7.53
C GLN A 165 12.11 7.52 -8.95
N GLN A 166 11.28 8.03 -9.87
CA GLN A 166 11.68 8.39 -11.23
C GLN A 166 12.60 9.61 -11.30
N GLY A 167 12.85 10.30 -10.18
CA GLY A 167 13.61 11.54 -10.15
C GLY A 167 12.88 12.74 -10.76
N GLU A 168 11.56 12.63 -10.99
CA GLU A 168 10.74 13.74 -11.49
C GLU A 168 10.61 14.86 -10.45
N ARG A 169 10.81 14.52 -9.16
CA ARG A 169 10.80 15.45 -8.04
C ARG A 169 12.01 15.20 -7.16
N GLN A 170 12.54 16.29 -6.59
CA GLN A 170 13.65 16.20 -5.63
C GLN A 170 13.16 15.97 -4.21
N ARG A 171 12.03 16.58 -3.84
CA ARG A 171 11.38 16.42 -2.53
C ARG A 171 9.88 16.53 -2.67
N VAL A 172 9.15 15.81 -1.83
CA VAL A 172 7.68 15.85 -1.78
C VAL A 172 7.19 15.98 -0.35
N SER A 173 6.19 16.83 -0.15
CA SER A 173 5.46 16.94 1.13
C SER A 173 4.04 16.42 0.95
N MET A 174 3.58 15.58 1.87
CA MET A 174 2.26 14.93 1.82
C MET A 174 1.53 15.09 3.15
N TYR A 175 0.30 15.62 3.11
CA TYR A 175 -0.58 15.73 4.26
C TYR A 175 -1.49 14.52 4.31
N MET A 176 -1.24 13.63 5.26
CA MET A 176 -1.87 12.31 5.27
C MET A 176 -2.77 12.07 6.48
N GLY A 177 -2.74 12.94 7.49
CA GLY A 177 -3.65 12.76 8.62
C GLY A 177 -3.41 11.45 9.36
N ALA A 178 -4.49 10.74 9.64
CA ALA A 178 -4.46 9.40 10.21
C ALA A 178 -3.76 8.35 9.32
N ASP A 179 -3.62 8.59 8.01
CA ASP A 179 -2.97 7.67 7.06
C ASP A 179 -1.45 7.89 6.98
N ALA A 180 -0.91 8.86 7.74
CA ALA A 180 0.49 9.22 7.69
C ALA A 180 1.43 8.07 8.06
N ALA A 181 1.08 7.26 9.06
CA ALA A 181 1.86 6.10 9.45
C ALA A 181 1.92 5.05 8.32
N PHE A 182 0.81 4.82 7.62
CA PHE A 182 0.74 3.92 6.46
C PHE A 182 1.66 4.40 5.33
N ILE A 183 1.49 5.66 4.90
CA ILE A 183 2.28 6.21 3.79
C ILE A 183 3.76 6.27 4.13
N THR A 184 4.11 6.59 5.38
CA THR A 184 5.51 6.56 5.84
C THR A 184 6.08 5.14 5.74
N ALA A 185 5.36 4.13 6.22
CA ALA A 185 5.81 2.74 6.15
C ALA A 185 5.98 2.26 4.70
N MET A 186 5.05 2.61 3.82
CA MET A 186 5.15 2.31 2.39
C MET A 186 6.34 3.02 1.73
N SER A 187 6.54 4.30 2.04
CA SER A 187 7.67 5.09 1.51
C SER A 187 9.01 4.44 1.84
N VAL A 188 9.18 4.00 3.09
CA VAL A 188 10.43 3.39 3.56
C VAL A 188 10.58 1.97 3.06
N TRP A 189 9.57 1.12 3.24
CA TRP A 189 9.72 -0.31 3.01
C TRP A 189 9.54 -0.69 1.54
N LEU A 190 8.55 -0.13 0.86
CA LEU A 190 8.28 -0.46 -0.54
C LEU A 190 9.11 0.41 -1.49
N PHE A 191 9.12 1.73 -1.28
CA PHE A 191 9.75 2.67 -2.21
C PHE A 191 11.21 3.01 -1.88
N ASP A 192 11.74 2.52 -0.76
CA ASP A 192 13.12 2.76 -0.30
C ASP A 192 13.51 4.25 -0.21
N LEU A 193 12.56 5.10 0.15
CA LEU A 193 12.73 6.55 0.22
C LEU A 193 13.20 7.03 1.60
N ASP A 194 13.99 8.10 1.60
CA ASP A 194 14.35 8.83 2.82
C ASP A 194 13.18 9.74 3.24
N VAL A 195 12.65 9.50 4.43
CA VAL A 195 11.35 10.01 4.87
C VAL A 195 11.45 10.61 6.25
N VAL A 196 10.87 11.79 6.45
CA VAL A 196 10.54 12.30 7.78
C VAL A 196 9.04 12.35 7.95
N LEU A 197 8.60 12.10 9.18
CA LEU A 197 7.22 12.18 9.60
C LEU A 197 7.09 13.27 10.66
N LEU A 198 6.23 14.24 10.38
CA LEU A 198 6.06 15.44 11.19
C LEU A 198 4.65 15.51 11.80
N ALA A 199 4.56 15.95 13.05
CA ALA A 199 3.32 16.20 13.76
C ALA A 199 3.17 17.70 14.12
N GLY A 200 1.93 18.16 14.23
CA GLY A 200 1.61 19.52 14.67
C GLY A 200 2.29 20.58 13.81
N GLN A 201 3.07 21.45 14.45
CA GLN A 201 3.78 22.57 13.80
C GLN A 201 5.16 22.19 13.19
N GLY A 202 5.42 20.89 12.98
CA GLY A 202 6.67 20.41 12.39
C GLY A 202 7.57 19.61 13.36
N THR A 203 7.02 19.14 14.48
CA THR A 203 7.75 18.24 15.38
C THR A 203 8.02 16.93 14.65
N MET A 204 9.29 16.57 14.47
CA MET A 204 9.67 15.30 13.88
C MET A 204 9.41 14.16 14.87
N VAL A 205 8.52 13.24 14.48
CA VAL A 205 8.16 12.06 15.29
C VAL A 205 8.84 10.80 14.79
N TYR A 206 9.19 10.78 13.50
CA TYR A 206 9.95 9.70 12.91
C TYR A 206 10.83 10.22 11.78
N SER A 207 11.99 9.58 11.59
CA SER A 207 12.91 9.82 10.49
C SER A 207 13.53 8.51 10.05
N SER A 208 13.46 8.22 8.75
CA SER A 208 14.20 7.10 8.19
C SER A 208 15.68 7.47 8.06
N LYS A 209 16.56 6.54 8.44
CA LYS A 209 18.02 6.69 8.45
C LYS A 209 18.56 7.88 9.28
N GLY A 210 17.74 8.47 10.17
CA GLY A 210 18.14 9.64 10.95
C GLY A 210 18.26 10.94 10.13
N SER A 211 17.68 10.96 8.93
CA SER A 211 17.63 12.12 8.04
C SER A 211 17.01 13.34 8.72
N SER A 212 17.52 14.53 8.42
CA SER A 212 16.83 15.78 8.77
C SER A 212 15.69 16.08 7.80
N VAL A 213 14.79 17.00 8.17
CA VAL A 213 13.71 17.47 7.27
C VAL A 213 14.26 18.03 5.97
N ASP A 214 15.43 18.67 6.04
CA ASP A 214 16.12 19.24 4.88
C ASP A 214 16.88 18.21 4.06
N GLU A 215 16.93 16.94 4.46
CA GLU A 215 17.58 15.87 3.69
C GLU A 215 16.58 14.85 3.16
N ALA A 216 15.38 14.80 3.75
CA ALA A 216 14.34 13.86 3.35
C ALA A 216 13.88 14.08 1.91
N GLN A 217 13.71 12.97 1.19
CA GLN A 217 13.04 12.93 -0.10
C GLN A 217 11.53 13.09 0.06
N VAL A 218 10.99 12.61 1.19
CA VAL A 218 9.56 12.62 1.49
C VAL A 218 9.32 13.17 2.88
N THR A 219 8.48 14.19 2.97
CA THR A 219 7.98 14.72 4.25
C THR A 219 6.50 14.36 4.38
N VAL A 220 6.17 13.49 5.32
CA VAL A 220 4.79 13.12 5.61
C VAL A 220 4.32 13.88 6.84
N TRP A 221 3.10 14.40 6.80
CA TRP A 221 2.51 15.15 7.91
C TRP A 221 1.31 14.40 8.50
N LEU A 222 1.31 14.20 9.82
CA LEU A 222 0.18 13.67 10.59
C LEU A 222 -0.99 14.65 10.70
N SER A 223 -0.72 15.94 10.63
CA SER A 223 -1.72 17.00 10.67
C SER A 223 -1.84 17.66 9.30
N ASN A 224 -3.00 18.22 9.01
CA ASN A 224 -3.06 19.30 8.02
C ASN A 224 -2.51 20.55 8.74
N PRO A 225 -1.43 21.20 8.30
CA PRO A 225 -0.77 22.30 9.04
C PRO A 225 -1.58 23.60 9.08
N GLY A 226 -2.92 23.54 8.95
CA GLY A 226 -3.75 24.66 8.58
C GLY A 226 -3.60 24.98 7.09
N GLN A 227 -4.60 25.63 6.51
CA GLN A 227 -4.47 26.16 5.14
C GLN A 227 -3.14 26.93 5.01
N PRO A 228 -2.45 26.86 3.85
CA PRO A 228 -1.25 27.65 3.66
C PRO A 228 -1.57 29.10 3.99
N CYS A 229 -0.75 29.73 4.83
CA CYS A 229 -0.77 31.19 4.94
C CYS A 229 -0.56 31.72 3.52
N ASN A 230 -1.61 32.37 2.98
CA ASN A 230 -1.47 33.19 1.78
C ASN A 230 -0.43 34.29 2.01
#